data_AF-A0A938QJ67-F1
#
_entry.id   AF-A0A938QJ67-F1
#
_cell.length_a   1.000
_cell.length_b   1.000
_cell.length_c   1.000
_cell.angle_alpha   90.00
_cell.angle_beta   90.00
_cell.angle_gamma   90.00
#
_symmetry.space_group_name_H-M   'P 1'
#
loop_
_entity.id
_entity.type
_entity.pdbx_description
1 polymer ?
#
loop_
_entity_poly.entity_id
_entity_poly.type
_entity_poly.pdbx_seq_one_letter_code
_entity_poly.pdbx_strand_id
1 'polypeptide(L)'
;MRRKMFLILATVLLSGAFSHGALAGIALVGPPNPVPGFPAFPGYPQYYKDTNGAIVELPQPPVGDPVNPAPVPPTMIFDTPIAGDAFSQAIGFGTEAFYWYATARTRTRFGNCTFIFGLEATYLTPGDPTTAVVFFRTRVVALKVLIPGTYLLYTPFGVETIVAATADLFKKRGLVYTRDVGATPLDFAAVQTAGAPVTFLRATAMAPGVDPTQWLGDGVTSSTVTGSPIGYNKVRLEAPPGVNLDGLGNNFVETDIFTVSGKIPGVIPTALTVDRATYNAAASSLDVFVSTDPNATVDVINGNTVPPTTLFTGLADATGKFFAHIAYAALPKPLTVTASAPPHSPKTTTQNPVDVVVITQADYNVGLGTLTVTAQSSDPGAVLTATGFGPLGAPFAVAWPPPARVDVTSTGGGKDTALVNLVP
;
A
#
# COMPACT_ATOMS: atom_id res chain seq x y z
N MET A 1 -14.86 63.97 -21.58
CA MET A 1 -14.57 62.71 -22.29
C MET A 1 -13.66 61.87 -21.39
N ARG A 2 -14.21 60.80 -20.78
CA ARG A 2 -13.58 59.98 -19.73
C ARG A 2 -12.43 59.14 -20.31
N ARG A 3 -11.23 59.19 -19.72
CA ARG A 3 -10.19 58.18 -19.94
C ARG A 3 -10.08 57.28 -18.70
N LYS A 4 -10.16 55.99 -18.96
CA LYS A 4 -10.29 54.88 -18.00
C LYS A 4 -8.94 54.51 -17.37
N MET A 5 -9.03 54.03 -16.13
CA MET A 5 -8.10 53.19 -15.36
C MET A 5 -7.21 52.24 -16.17
N PHE A 6 -6.03 51.92 -15.65
CA PHE A 6 -5.72 50.58 -15.13
C PHE A 6 -4.57 50.63 -14.12
N LEU A 7 -4.88 50.28 -12.87
CA LEU A 7 -3.93 50.07 -11.77
C LEU A 7 -3.48 48.60 -11.86
N ILE A 8 -2.21 48.35 -12.13
CA ILE A 8 -1.66 46.99 -12.16
C ILE A 8 -1.34 46.58 -10.73
N LEU A 9 -2.18 45.69 -10.18
CA LEU A 9 -1.96 45.00 -8.93
C LEU A 9 -0.87 43.93 -9.16
N ALA A 10 0.33 44.13 -8.60
CA ALA A 10 1.39 43.14 -8.64
C ALA A 10 1.09 42.02 -7.62
N THR A 11 0.51 40.92 -8.10
CA THR A 11 0.39 39.68 -7.35
C THR A 11 1.77 39.05 -7.25
N VAL A 12 2.40 39.13 -6.06
CA VAL A 12 3.60 38.35 -5.75
C VAL A 12 3.17 36.89 -5.60
N LEU A 13 3.26 36.12 -6.68
CA LEU A 13 3.23 34.66 -6.62
C LEU A 13 4.55 34.20 -5.99
N LEU A 14 4.51 33.90 -4.70
CA LEU A 14 5.57 33.16 -4.03
C LEU A 14 5.44 31.68 -4.45
N SER A 15 5.96 31.35 -5.63
CA SER A 15 6.15 29.97 -6.06
C SER A 15 7.29 29.36 -5.22
N GLY A 16 6.96 28.88 -4.01
CA GLY A 16 7.83 27.99 -3.28
C GLY A 16 7.93 26.68 -4.07
N ALA A 17 9.06 26.47 -4.74
CA ALA A 17 9.44 25.17 -5.26
C ALA A 17 9.69 24.23 -4.07
N PHE A 18 8.63 23.59 -3.57
CA PHE A 18 8.81 22.37 -2.82
C PHE A 18 9.28 21.31 -3.83
N SER A 19 10.51 20.87 -3.67
CA SER A 19 10.93 19.56 -4.19
C SER A 19 9.85 18.56 -3.80
N HIS A 20 9.25 17.91 -4.80
CA HIS A 20 8.27 16.84 -4.56
C HIS A 20 9.02 15.74 -3.79
N GLY A 21 8.87 15.75 -2.47
CA GLY A 21 9.38 14.67 -1.62
C GLY A 21 8.75 13.35 -2.07
N ALA A 22 9.41 12.23 -1.77
CA ALA A 22 8.83 10.92 -1.98
C ALA A 22 7.40 10.90 -1.44
N LEU A 23 6.44 10.39 -2.23
CA LEU A 23 5.05 10.33 -1.80
C LEU A 23 4.97 9.49 -0.52
N ALA A 24 4.37 10.03 0.54
CA ALA A 24 4.04 9.28 1.74
C ALA A 24 3.06 8.15 1.36
N GLY A 25 3.33 6.92 1.77
CA GLY A 25 2.45 5.80 1.45
C GLY A 25 2.96 4.43 1.89
N ILE A 26 2.07 3.46 1.80
CA ILE A 26 2.44 2.04 1.91
C ILE A 26 2.98 1.57 0.56
N ALA A 27 4.19 1.00 0.57
CA ALA A 27 4.82 0.42 -0.62
C ALA A 27 4.49 -1.07 -0.77
N LEU A 28 4.42 -1.81 0.32
CA LEU A 28 4.17 -3.25 0.31
C LEU A 28 3.40 -3.71 1.54
N VAL A 29 2.48 -4.67 1.32
CA VAL A 29 1.75 -5.40 2.35
C VAL A 29 2.25 -6.84 2.37
N GLY A 30 2.60 -7.34 3.55
CA GLY A 30 3.03 -8.71 3.74
C GLY A 30 1.90 -9.72 3.55
N PRO A 31 2.22 -11.02 3.40
CA PRO A 31 1.20 -12.06 3.36
C PRO A 31 0.40 -12.07 4.69
N PRO A 32 -0.87 -12.51 4.65
CA PRO A 32 -1.64 -12.76 5.87
C PRO A 32 -0.94 -13.74 6.83
N ASN A 33 -1.13 -13.57 8.13
CA ASN A 33 -0.67 -14.49 9.18
C ASN A 33 -1.81 -15.46 9.57
N PRO A 34 -1.83 -16.70 9.07
CA PRO A 34 -2.97 -17.60 9.29
C PRO A 34 -3.24 -17.82 10.77
N VAL A 35 -4.51 -17.74 11.16
CA VAL A 35 -4.93 -17.90 12.57
C VAL A 35 -5.37 -19.34 12.81
N PRO A 36 -4.67 -20.12 13.66
CA PRO A 36 -5.07 -21.49 13.98
C PRO A 36 -6.51 -21.56 14.52
N GLY A 37 -7.31 -22.50 14.01
CA GLY A 37 -8.72 -22.64 14.40
C GLY A 37 -9.69 -21.75 13.61
N PHE A 38 -9.20 -20.84 12.77
CA PHE A 38 -10.02 -19.93 11.96
C PHE A 38 -9.64 -19.96 10.46
N PRO A 39 -9.76 -21.11 9.77
CA PRO A 39 -9.28 -21.26 8.39
C PRO A 39 -10.03 -20.39 7.35
N ALA A 40 -11.23 -19.92 7.68
CA ALA A 40 -11.99 -18.98 6.84
C ALA A 40 -11.47 -17.54 6.93
N PHE A 41 -10.63 -17.23 7.92
CA PHE A 41 -9.99 -15.94 8.07
C PHE A 41 -8.50 -16.06 7.71
N PRO A 42 -8.01 -15.32 6.70
CA PRO A 42 -6.63 -15.46 6.24
C PRO A 42 -5.61 -14.97 7.28
N GLY A 43 -6.04 -14.17 8.27
CA GLY A 43 -5.14 -13.48 9.19
C GLY A 43 -4.94 -12.01 8.83
N TYR A 44 -4.47 -11.23 9.80
CA TYR A 44 -3.94 -9.90 9.50
C TYR A 44 -2.58 -10.03 8.79
N PRO A 45 -2.17 -9.06 7.94
CA PRO A 45 -0.85 -9.10 7.30
C PRO A 45 0.29 -9.22 8.31
N GLN A 46 1.32 -9.99 7.97
CA GLN A 46 2.49 -10.13 8.84
C GLN A 46 3.24 -8.80 9.00
N TYR A 47 3.30 -7.98 7.96
CA TYR A 47 4.01 -6.71 7.97
C TYR A 47 3.45 -5.70 6.98
N TYR A 48 3.86 -4.44 7.15
CA TYR A 48 3.72 -3.37 6.17
C TYR A 48 5.07 -2.67 5.98
N LYS A 49 5.38 -2.29 4.74
CA LYS A 49 6.56 -1.48 4.39
C LYS A 49 6.09 -0.17 3.77
N ASP A 50 6.60 0.95 4.28
CA ASP A 50 6.32 2.27 3.73
C ASP A 50 7.21 2.59 2.51
N THR A 51 6.94 3.72 1.86
CA THR A 51 7.72 4.23 0.71
C THR A 51 9.13 4.69 1.07
N ASN A 52 9.44 4.88 2.36
CA ASN A 52 10.79 5.15 2.85
C ASN A 52 11.57 3.85 3.19
N GLY A 53 10.94 2.69 3.01
CA GLY A 53 11.51 1.38 3.28
C GLY A 53 11.48 0.95 4.75
N ALA A 54 10.88 1.73 5.65
CA ALA A 54 10.65 1.31 7.02
C ALA A 54 9.57 0.22 7.04
N ILE A 55 9.76 -0.79 7.90
CA ILE A 55 8.90 -1.98 7.96
C ILE A 55 8.44 -2.16 9.40
N VAL A 56 7.15 -2.45 9.56
CA VAL A 56 6.54 -2.80 10.84
C VAL A 56 5.79 -4.12 10.73
N GLU A 57 5.84 -4.92 11.78
CA GLU A 57 5.10 -6.18 11.89
C GLU A 57 4.01 -6.13 12.96
N LEU A 58 3.04 -7.02 12.84
CA LEU A 58 2.09 -7.36 13.89
C LEU A 58 2.20 -8.86 14.16
N PRO A 59 3.10 -9.29 15.07
CA PRO A 59 3.10 -10.67 15.52
C PRO A 59 1.77 -10.97 16.21
N GLN A 60 1.35 -12.22 16.13
CA GLN A 60 0.13 -12.71 16.76
C GLN A 60 0.53 -13.87 17.69
N PRO A 61 0.64 -13.64 19.01
CA PRO A 61 0.26 -12.43 19.75
C PRO A 61 1.22 -11.23 19.56
N PRO A 62 0.73 -9.98 19.73
CA PRO A 62 1.59 -8.79 19.76
C PRO A 62 2.63 -8.86 20.88
N VAL A 63 3.77 -8.18 20.70
CA VAL A 63 4.85 -8.16 21.69
C VAL A 63 4.65 -7.05 22.72
N GLY A 64 4.80 -7.38 24.00
CA GLY A 64 4.70 -6.44 25.11
C GLY A 64 3.43 -6.63 25.92
N ASP A 65 3.06 -5.61 26.68
CA ASP A 65 1.87 -5.63 27.54
C ASP A 65 0.74 -4.79 26.92
N PRO A 66 -0.53 -5.19 27.12
CA PRO A 66 -1.65 -4.35 26.73
C PRO A 66 -1.57 -3.00 27.48
N VAL A 67 -2.33 -2.01 27.00
CA VAL A 67 -2.26 -0.61 27.50
C VAL A 67 -2.48 -0.47 29.04
N ASN A 68 -2.98 -1.51 29.72
CA ASN A 68 -3.09 -1.58 31.18
C ASN A 68 -2.73 -3.00 31.70
N PRO A 69 -1.83 -3.16 32.69
CA PRO A 69 -1.10 -2.15 33.49
C PRO A 69 -0.04 -1.37 32.70
N ALA A 70 0.66 -0.42 33.34
CA ALA A 70 1.61 0.47 32.68
C ALA A 70 2.60 -0.32 31.78
N PRO A 71 2.71 0.02 30.48
CA PRO A 71 3.47 -0.77 29.53
C PRO A 71 4.96 -0.84 29.86
N VAL A 72 5.55 -2.02 29.74
CA VAL A 72 7.00 -2.23 29.85
C VAL A 72 7.65 -2.11 28.48
N PRO A 73 8.66 -1.24 28.28
CA PRO A 73 9.36 -1.15 27.01
C PRO A 73 10.21 -2.38 26.70
N PRO A 74 10.33 -2.79 25.42
CA PRO A 74 9.57 -2.26 24.29
C PRO A 74 8.19 -2.92 24.18
N THR A 75 7.15 -2.12 23.93
CA THR A 75 5.78 -2.63 23.77
C THR A 75 5.13 -2.23 22.46
N MET A 76 4.29 -3.11 21.93
CA MET A 76 3.24 -2.78 20.98
C MET A 76 2.02 -2.21 21.72
N ILE A 77 1.16 -1.49 21.00
CA ILE A 77 -0.10 -0.98 21.54
C ILE A 77 -1.22 -1.91 21.07
N PHE A 78 -1.96 -2.50 22.01
CA PHE A 78 -3.06 -3.40 21.72
C PHE A 78 -4.00 -3.53 22.93
N ASP A 79 -5.24 -3.92 22.65
CA ASP A 79 -6.22 -4.26 23.67
C ASP A 79 -5.95 -5.66 24.24
N THR A 80 -6.24 -5.84 25.53
CA THR A 80 -6.22 -7.17 26.15
C THR A 80 -7.18 -8.12 25.41
N PRO A 81 -6.78 -9.39 25.17
CA PRO A 81 -7.69 -10.40 24.64
C PRO A 81 -9.02 -10.48 25.39
N ILE A 82 -10.12 -10.57 24.66
CA ILE A 82 -11.47 -10.65 25.23
C ILE A 82 -11.67 -12.07 25.78
N ALA A 83 -11.90 -12.17 27.09
CA ALA A 83 -12.13 -13.45 27.75
C ALA A 83 -13.39 -14.13 27.21
N GLY A 84 -13.26 -15.38 26.75
CA GLY A 84 -14.36 -16.16 26.17
C GLY A 84 -14.55 -15.97 24.66
N ASP A 85 -13.82 -15.05 24.03
CA ASP A 85 -13.78 -14.91 22.59
C ASP A 85 -12.58 -15.69 22.02
N ALA A 86 -12.87 -16.80 21.35
CA ALA A 86 -11.84 -17.69 20.81
C ALA A 86 -10.98 -17.03 19.72
N PHE A 87 -11.53 -16.09 18.96
CA PHE A 87 -10.80 -15.40 17.90
C PHE A 87 -9.83 -14.39 18.49
N SER A 88 -10.30 -13.54 19.40
CA SER A 88 -9.49 -12.56 20.13
C SER A 88 -8.35 -13.25 20.90
N GLN A 89 -8.64 -14.40 21.52
CA GLN A 89 -7.61 -15.21 22.20
C GLN A 89 -6.58 -15.81 21.22
N ALA A 90 -7.00 -16.22 20.01
CA ALA A 90 -6.10 -16.81 19.02
C ALA A 90 -5.15 -15.77 18.38
N ILE A 91 -5.62 -14.54 18.14
CA ILE A 91 -4.78 -13.47 17.59
C ILE A 91 -3.97 -12.73 18.67
N GLY A 92 -4.33 -12.90 19.94
CA GLY A 92 -3.60 -12.36 21.08
C GLY A 92 -3.90 -10.90 21.42
N PHE A 93 -4.97 -10.33 20.88
CA PHE A 93 -5.44 -8.99 21.25
C PHE A 93 -6.97 -8.88 21.20
N GLY A 94 -7.49 -7.88 21.92
CA GLY A 94 -8.89 -7.48 21.92
C GLY A 94 -9.29 -6.79 20.63
N THR A 95 -10.00 -5.67 20.73
CA THR A 95 -10.62 -5.03 19.55
C THR A 95 -9.61 -4.38 18.63
N GLU A 96 -8.58 -3.78 19.20
CA GLU A 96 -7.60 -3.00 18.44
C GLU A 96 -6.17 -3.47 18.74
N ALA A 97 -5.33 -3.47 17.70
CA ALA A 97 -3.88 -3.59 17.82
C ALA A 97 -3.19 -2.71 16.78
N PHE A 98 -1.98 -2.27 17.06
CA PHE A 98 -1.25 -1.35 16.18
C PHE A 98 0.03 -2.00 15.66
N TYR A 99 0.20 -2.03 14.33
CA TYR A 99 1.50 -2.28 13.71
C TYR A 99 2.48 -1.17 14.07
N TRP A 100 1.96 0.06 14.08
CA TRP A 100 2.71 1.27 14.37
C TRP A 100 1.78 2.29 15.03
N TYR A 101 2.29 2.99 16.04
CA TYR A 101 1.56 4.00 16.78
C TYR A 101 2.50 5.13 17.17
N ALA A 102 2.16 6.37 16.84
CA ALA A 102 2.87 7.55 17.31
C ALA A 102 1.89 8.54 17.96
N THR A 103 2.22 8.93 19.18
CA THR A 103 1.46 9.94 19.92
C THR A 103 2.34 11.12 20.26
N ALA A 104 1.87 12.32 19.96
CA ALA A 104 2.44 13.56 20.44
C ALA A 104 1.46 14.27 21.37
N ARG A 105 1.97 14.92 22.40
CA ARG A 105 1.16 15.66 23.39
C ARG A 105 1.73 17.05 23.58
N THR A 106 0.84 18.04 23.59
CA THR A 106 1.15 19.43 23.92
C THR A 106 0.00 20.03 24.73
N ARG A 107 0.09 21.31 25.08
CA ARG A 107 -0.98 22.03 25.79
C ARG A 107 -1.39 23.27 25.00
N THR A 108 -2.70 23.44 24.88
CA THR A 108 -3.33 24.72 24.55
C THR A 108 -3.57 25.49 25.85
N ARG A 109 -3.89 26.78 25.75
CA ARG A 109 -4.38 27.55 26.91
C ARG A 109 -5.66 26.98 27.52
N PHE A 110 -6.40 26.18 26.76
CA PHE A 110 -7.64 25.57 27.21
C PHE A 110 -7.43 24.21 27.89
N GLY A 111 -6.32 23.52 27.60
CA GLY A 111 -6.03 22.19 28.14
C GLY A 111 -5.16 21.34 27.21
N ASN A 112 -5.13 20.03 27.47
CA ASN A 112 -4.30 19.09 26.72
C ASN A 112 -4.75 18.99 25.25
N CYS A 113 -3.77 18.84 24.37
CA CYS A 113 -3.95 18.50 22.97
C CYS A 113 -3.10 17.26 22.66
N THR A 114 -3.75 16.22 22.18
CA THR A 114 -3.12 14.95 21.83
C THR A 114 -3.27 14.71 20.34
N PHE A 115 -2.17 14.34 19.69
CA PHE A 115 -2.12 13.92 18.30
C PHE A 115 -1.80 12.44 18.27
N ILE A 116 -2.52 11.68 17.45
CA ILE A 116 -2.39 10.24 17.32
C ILE A 116 -2.28 9.91 15.83
N PHE A 117 -1.28 9.13 15.51
CA PHE A 117 -1.06 8.53 14.19
C PHE A 117 -0.87 7.03 14.40
N GLY A 118 -1.48 6.21 13.56
CA GLY A 118 -1.35 4.76 13.73
C GLY A 118 -1.76 3.96 12.51
N LEU A 119 -1.08 2.84 12.29
CA LEU A 119 -1.54 1.78 11.40
C LEU A 119 -2.19 0.71 12.27
N GLU A 120 -3.51 0.65 12.22
CA GLU A 120 -4.36 -0.02 13.21
C GLU A 120 -5.05 -1.22 12.57
N ALA A 121 -4.94 -2.38 13.22
CA ALA A 121 -5.74 -3.57 12.98
C ALA A 121 -6.92 -3.57 13.95
N THR A 122 -8.12 -3.77 13.43
CA THR A 122 -9.33 -3.91 14.24
C THR A 122 -10.42 -4.67 13.50
N TYR A 123 -11.49 -5.01 14.19
CA TYR A 123 -12.72 -5.54 13.60
C TYR A 123 -13.87 -4.57 13.83
N LEU A 124 -14.62 -4.26 12.78
CA LEU A 124 -15.75 -3.31 12.85
C LEU A 124 -16.86 -3.82 13.80
N THR A 125 -16.96 -5.14 13.96
CA THR A 125 -17.82 -5.82 14.92
C THR A 125 -16.95 -6.64 15.87
N PRO A 126 -16.98 -6.37 17.18
CA PRO A 126 -16.23 -7.14 18.17
C PRO A 126 -16.40 -8.66 18.06
N GLY A 127 -15.30 -9.39 17.90
CA GLY A 127 -15.28 -10.85 17.81
C GLY A 127 -15.66 -11.44 16.45
N ASP A 128 -15.98 -10.61 15.45
CA ASP A 128 -16.32 -11.08 14.10
C ASP A 128 -15.13 -10.92 13.13
N PRO A 129 -14.40 -12.02 12.82
CA PRO A 129 -13.24 -11.97 11.94
C PRO A 129 -13.57 -11.54 10.51
N THR A 130 -14.84 -11.64 10.08
CA THR A 130 -15.26 -11.21 8.74
C THR A 130 -15.28 -9.69 8.59
N THR A 131 -15.22 -8.96 9.72
CA THR A 131 -15.20 -7.50 9.76
C THR A 131 -13.81 -6.92 10.03
N ALA A 132 -12.77 -7.76 9.99
CA ALA A 132 -11.39 -7.33 10.17
C ALA A 132 -10.97 -6.32 9.10
N VAL A 133 -10.36 -5.23 9.55
CA VAL A 133 -9.87 -4.11 8.74
C VAL A 133 -8.48 -3.69 9.22
N VAL A 134 -7.71 -3.10 8.30
CA VAL A 134 -6.53 -2.31 8.67
C VAL A 134 -6.69 -0.93 8.07
N PHE A 135 -6.42 0.11 8.85
CA PHE A 135 -6.45 1.48 8.36
C PHE A 135 -5.37 2.33 8.98
N PHE A 136 -5.03 3.42 8.29
CA PHE A 136 -4.21 4.47 8.86
C PHE A 136 -5.09 5.53 9.52
N ARG A 137 -4.83 5.82 10.79
CA ARG A 137 -5.51 6.82 11.58
C ARG A 137 -4.68 8.07 11.73
N THR A 138 -5.31 9.21 11.49
CA THR A 138 -4.86 10.53 11.95
C THR A 138 -5.92 11.10 12.88
N ARG A 139 -5.56 11.43 14.12
CA ARG A 139 -6.50 11.94 15.11
C ARG A 139 -5.89 13.07 15.93
N VAL A 140 -6.69 14.09 16.19
CA VAL A 140 -6.38 15.14 17.17
C VAL A 140 -7.51 15.25 18.18
N VAL A 141 -7.16 15.35 19.45
CA VAL A 141 -8.08 15.45 20.59
C VAL A 141 -7.67 16.63 21.46
N ALA A 142 -8.49 17.68 21.47
CA ALA A 142 -8.35 18.86 22.33
C ALA A 142 -9.70 19.20 22.99
N LEU A 143 -10.05 18.43 24.03
CA LEU A 143 -11.38 18.40 24.67
C LEU A 143 -11.84 19.72 25.33
N LYS A 144 -10.97 20.73 25.41
CA LYS A 144 -11.34 22.04 26.00
C LYS A 144 -11.35 23.17 24.97
N VAL A 145 -11.01 22.87 23.71
CA VAL A 145 -11.11 23.82 22.60
C VAL A 145 -12.54 23.80 22.08
N LEU A 146 -13.36 24.77 22.50
CA LEU A 146 -14.78 24.89 22.13
C LEU A 146 -15.03 26.05 21.15
N ILE A 147 -14.03 26.42 20.36
CA ILE A 147 -14.11 27.57 19.45
C ILE A 147 -14.32 27.06 18.03
N PRO A 148 -15.43 27.42 17.36
CA PRO A 148 -15.70 27.01 15.99
C PRO A 148 -14.77 27.70 15.00
N GLY A 149 -14.60 27.09 13.83
CA GLY A 149 -13.85 27.65 12.71
C GLY A 149 -12.97 26.63 12.02
N THR A 150 -12.13 27.11 11.11
CA THR A 150 -11.19 26.29 10.36
C THR A 150 -9.85 26.21 11.08
N TYR A 151 -9.45 24.99 11.42
CA TYR A 151 -8.14 24.65 11.97
C TYR A 151 -7.28 24.02 10.87
N LEU A 152 -5.97 24.26 10.94
CA LEU A 152 -4.99 23.55 10.13
C LEU A 152 -4.19 22.63 11.03
N LEU A 153 -4.14 21.36 10.66
CA LEU A 153 -3.31 20.36 11.33
C LEU A 153 -2.12 20.04 10.42
N TYR A 154 -0.95 20.54 10.78
CA TYR A 154 0.30 20.18 10.13
C TYR A 154 0.84 18.92 10.80
N THR A 155 1.04 17.88 10.01
CA THR A 155 1.51 16.58 10.45
C THR A 155 2.84 16.25 9.76
N PRO A 156 3.55 15.22 10.23
CA PRO A 156 4.71 14.72 9.51
C PRO A 156 4.46 14.25 8.08
N PHE A 157 3.19 14.12 7.65
CA PHE A 157 2.81 13.57 6.35
C PHE A 157 2.14 14.59 5.43
N GLY A 158 1.89 15.81 5.91
CA GLY A 158 1.17 16.84 5.17
C GLY A 158 0.26 17.69 6.06
N VAL A 159 -0.68 18.41 5.44
CA VAL A 159 -1.57 19.34 6.11
C VAL A 159 -3.02 18.91 5.93
N GLU A 160 -3.75 18.85 7.04
CA GLU A 160 -5.19 18.58 7.07
C GLU A 160 -5.97 19.85 7.41
N THR A 161 -7.08 20.07 6.71
CA THR A 161 -8.03 21.14 7.04
C THR A 161 -9.17 20.58 7.86
N ILE A 162 -9.37 21.12 9.05
CA ILE A 162 -10.42 20.69 9.98
C ILE A 162 -11.43 21.81 10.13
N VAL A 163 -12.66 21.57 9.67
CA VAL A 163 -13.78 22.49 9.89
C VAL A 163 -14.50 22.08 11.17
N ALA A 164 -14.35 22.88 12.22
CA ALA A 164 -14.99 22.66 13.50
C ALA A 164 -16.29 23.45 13.59
N ALA A 165 -17.43 22.78 13.37
CA ALA A 165 -18.74 23.39 13.57
C ALA A 165 -19.09 23.44 15.07
N THR A 166 -19.82 24.49 15.47
CA THR A 166 -20.26 24.69 16.87
C THR A 166 -20.96 23.45 17.43
N ALA A 167 -21.86 22.82 16.66
CA ALA A 167 -22.60 21.65 17.09
C ALA A 167 -21.68 20.44 17.41
N ASP A 168 -20.63 20.23 16.60
CA ASP A 168 -19.69 19.12 16.80
C ASP A 168 -18.84 19.30 18.05
N LEU A 169 -18.40 20.54 18.30
CA LEU A 169 -17.60 20.88 19.47
C LEU A 169 -18.37 20.61 20.78
N PHE A 170 -19.67 20.94 20.82
CA PHE A 170 -20.48 20.63 22.00
C PHE A 170 -20.77 19.14 22.15
N LYS A 171 -21.10 18.45 21.05
CA LYS A 171 -21.38 17.01 21.07
C LYS A 171 -20.17 16.20 21.52
N LYS A 172 -18.98 16.54 21.02
CA LYS A 172 -17.72 15.84 21.31
C LYS A 172 -17.01 16.37 22.55
N ARG A 173 -17.53 17.44 23.16
CA ARG A 173 -16.91 18.19 24.27
C ARG A 173 -15.48 18.58 23.90
N GLY A 174 -15.32 19.33 22.81
CA GLY A 174 -14.06 19.89 22.31
C GLY A 174 -13.75 19.53 20.86
N LEU A 175 -12.57 19.94 20.40
CA LEU A 175 -12.08 19.65 19.06
C LEU A 175 -11.59 18.20 19.00
N VAL A 176 -12.37 17.35 18.33
CA VAL A 176 -12.00 15.96 18.05
C VAL A 176 -12.19 15.67 16.57
N TYR A 177 -11.07 15.41 15.91
CA TYR A 177 -10.99 15.06 14.50
C TYR A 177 -10.35 13.68 14.36
N THR A 178 -10.87 12.88 13.45
CA THR A 178 -10.34 11.57 13.10
C THR A 178 -10.52 11.37 11.60
N ARG A 179 -9.44 10.94 10.95
CA ARG A 179 -9.42 10.49 9.56
C ARG A 179 -8.83 9.09 9.55
N ASP A 180 -9.63 8.13 9.14
CA ASP A 180 -9.25 6.74 8.96
C ASP A 180 -9.23 6.43 7.45
N VAL A 181 -8.15 5.85 6.93
CA VAL A 181 -7.95 5.56 5.50
C VAL A 181 -7.63 4.08 5.31
N GLY A 182 -8.38 3.40 4.43
CA GLY A 182 -8.17 1.98 4.08
C GLY A 182 -9.06 0.96 4.80
N ALA A 183 -10.05 1.38 5.58
CA ALA A 183 -10.87 0.50 6.44
C ALA A 183 -11.87 -0.41 5.68
N THR A 184 -11.44 -1.11 4.63
CA THR A 184 -12.24 -2.04 3.84
C THR A 184 -12.15 -3.45 4.45
N PRO A 185 -13.28 -4.09 4.82
CA PRO A 185 -13.26 -5.43 5.41
C PRO A 185 -12.53 -6.45 4.52
N LEU A 186 -11.60 -7.18 5.14
CA LEU A 186 -10.78 -8.24 4.53
C LEU A 186 -9.90 -7.81 3.33
N ASP A 187 -9.91 -6.54 2.94
CA ASP A 187 -8.98 -5.96 1.97
C ASP A 187 -7.91 -5.16 2.71
N PHE A 188 -6.88 -5.86 3.18
CA PHE A 188 -5.77 -5.24 3.90
C PHE A 188 -4.84 -4.40 3.00
N ALA A 189 -4.98 -4.49 1.67
CA ALA A 189 -4.29 -3.61 0.75
C ALA A 189 -5.03 -2.26 0.56
N ALA A 190 -6.24 -2.11 1.10
CA ALA A 190 -7.02 -0.89 0.97
C ALA A 190 -6.31 0.34 1.58
N VAL A 191 -5.47 0.18 2.60
CA VAL A 191 -4.65 1.29 3.14
C VAL A 191 -3.64 1.82 2.11
N GLN A 192 -3.12 0.94 1.24
CA GLN A 192 -2.24 1.31 0.14
C GLN A 192 -3.03 1.97 -1.00
N THR A 193 -4.10 1.33 -1.47
CA THR A 193 -4.87 1.78 -2.65
C THR A 193 -5.68 3.06 -2.38
N ALA A 194 -6.10 3.30 -1.14
CA ALA A 194 -6.78 4.52 -0.73
C ALA A 194 -5.82 5.72 -0.52
N GLY A 195 -4.51 5.53 -0.73
CA GLY A 195 -3.51 6.60 -0.62
C GLY A 195 -3.32 7.10 0.81
N ALA A 196 -3.27 6.20 1.79
CA ALA A 196 -2.97 6.59 3.17
C ALA A 196 -1.60 7.26 3.25
N PRO A 197 -1.47 8.44 3.90
CA PRO A 197 -0.22 9.19 3.96
C PRO A 197 0.71 8.60 5.03
N VAL A 198 1.11 7.33 4.85
CA VAL A 198 1.88 6.58 5.85
C VAL A 198 3.37 6.68 5.57
N THR A 199 4.12 7.16 6.56
CA THR A 199 5.53 6.83 6.72
C THR A 199 5.76 6.56 8.20
N PHE A 200 6.40 5.46 8.54
CA PHE A 200 6.57 5.07 9.92
C PHE A 200 7.66 5.92 10.56
N LEU A 201 7.23 6.84 11.44
CA LEU A 201 8.19 7.68 12.17
C LEU A 201 9.01 6.80 13.11
N ARG A 202 10.27 7.17 13.29
CA ARG A 202 11.23 6.50 14.18
C ARG A 202 11.59 7.42 15.33
N ALA A 203 11.51 6.90 16.55
CA ALA A 203 11.99 7.56 17.75
C ALA A 203 13.51 7.75 17.69
N THR A 204 13.98 8.91 18.13
CA THR A 204 15.43 9.22 18.22
C THR A 204 16.06 8.74 19.52
N ALA A 205 15.24 8.47 20.54
CA ALA A 205 15.67 7.87 21.79
C ALA A 205 14.64 6.85 22.28
N MET A 206 15.14 5.79 22.90
CA MET A 206 14.36 4.70 23.50
C MET A 206 14.93 4.37 24.89
N ALA A 207 14.19 3.60 25.67
CA ALA A 207 14.62 3.12 26.97
C ALA A 207 15.92 2.30 26.86
N PRO A 208 16.80 2.34 27.87
CA PRO A 208 18.03 1.56 27.87
C PRO A 208 17.76 0.06 27.63
N GLY A 209 18.54 -0.55 26.73
CA GLY A 209 18.42 -1.97 26.39
C GLY A 209 17.44 -2.28 25.25
N VAL A 210 16.67 -1.31 24.76
CA VAL A 210 15.86 -1.49 23.55
C VAL A 210 16.74 -1.41 22.30
N ASP A 211 16.69 -2.44 21.46
CA ASP A 211 17.46 -2.51 20.22
C ASP A 211 16.77 -1.71 19.09
N PRO A 212 17.41 -0.64 18.56
CA PRO A 212 16.85 0.18 17.48
C PRO A 212 16.77 -0.53 16.13
N THR A 213 17.43 -1.68 15.97
CA THR A 213 17.30 -2.53 14.77
C THR A 213 16.05 -3.39 14.82
N GLN A 214 15.46 -3.58 16.01
CA GLN A 214 14.26 -4.39 16.22
C GLN A 214 12.99 -3.56 16.44
N TRP A 215 13.12 -2.26 16.69
CA TRP A 215 12.02 -1.35 17.02
C TRP A 215 12.18 0.03 16.38
N LEU A 216 11.07 0.59 15.87
CA LEU A 216 10.98 2.00 15.48
C LEU A 216 10.79 2.92 16.70
N GLY A 217 10.22 2.39 17.77
CA GLY A 217 10.05 3.03 19.05
C GLY A 217 9.57 2.00 20.08
N ASP A 218 9.78 2.31 21.36
CA ASP A 218 9.57 1.37 22.47
C ASP A 218 8.18 1.45 23.12
N GLY A 219 7.32 2.34 22.62
CA GLY A 219 5.95 2.55 23.09
C GLY A 219 5.83 3.38 24.37
N VAL A 220 6.93 3.85 24.97
CA VAL A 220 6.89 4.58 26.26
C VAL A 220 7.76 5.84 26.29
N THR A 221 8.94 5.83 25.66
CA THR A 221 9.91 6.92 25.75
C THR A 221 9.48 8.09 24.87
N SER A 222 9.38 9.27 25.49
CA SER A 222 9.17 10.53 24.77
C SER A 222 10.48 11.01 24.16
N SER A 223 10.52 11.21 22.84
CA SER A 223 11.69 11.70 22.12
C SER A 223 11.30 12.47 20.85
N THR A 224 12.27 13.13 20.22
CA THR A 224 12.10 13.61 18.84
C THR A 224 11.98 12.45 17.87
N VAL A 225 11.49 12.72 16.65
CA VAL A 225 11.31 11.68 15.62
C VAL A 225 12.04 11.99 14.32
N THR A 226 12.22 10.96 13.51
CA THR A 226 12.65 11.02 12.11
C THR A 226 11.68 10.23 11.23
N GLY A 227 11.86 10.31 9.90
CA GLY A 227 11.08 9.51 8.94
C GLY A 227 9.98 10.28 8.19
N SER A 228 9.77 11.56 8.49
CA SER A 228 8.85 12.41 7.69
C SER A 228 9.34 12.52 6.23
N PRO A 229 8.49 12.26 5.23
CA PRO A 229 8.82 12.35 3.81
C PRO A 229 8.99 13.80 3.32
N ILE A 230 8.47 14.76 4.08
CA ILE A 230 8.55 16.20 3.79
C ILE A 230 9.53 16.92 4.73
N GLY A 231 10.31 16.17 5.51
CA GLY A 231 11.25 16.72 6.49
C GLY A 231 10.60 17.42 7.70
N TYR A 232 9.27 17.31 7.85
CA TYR A 232 8.51 17.94 8.93
C TYR A 232 8.33 16.97 10.11
N ASN A 233 9.36 16.76 10.92
CA ASN A 233 9.32 15.81 12.05
C ASN A 233 8.65 16.37 13.31
N LYS A 234 7.54 17.10 13.16
CA LYS A 234 6.78 17.70 14.26
C LYS A 234 5.28 17.69 13.95
N VAL A 235 4.46 18.08 14.91
CA VAL A 235 3.02 18.29 14.71
C VAL A 235 2.63 19.68 15.20
N ARG A 236 1.70 20.33 14.49
CA ARG A 236 1.16 21.64 14.85
C ARG A 236 -0.34 21.68 14.61
N LEU A 237 -1.07 22.13 15.62
CA LEU A 237 -2.46 22.54 15.47
C LEU A 237 -2.53 24.05 15.44
N GLU A 238 -3.04 24.60 14.34
CA GLU A 238 -3.28 26.02 14.16
C GLU A 238 -4.78 26.29 14.17
N ALA A 239 -5.20 27.23 15.01
CA ALA A 239 -6.57 27.66 15.19
C ALA A 239 -6.91 28.85 14.27
N PRO A 240 -8.21 29.17 14.12
CA PRO A 240 -8.62 30.39 13.44
C PRO A 240 -7.89 31.65 13.96
N PRO A 241 -7.70 32.68 13.12
CA PRO A 241 -7.11 33.94 13.55
C PRO A 241 -7.80 34.53 14.79
N GLY A 242 -7.00 34.88 15.79
CA GLY A 242 -7.45 35.55 17.03
C GLY A 242 -7.76 34.61 18.20
N VAL A 243 -7.66 33.29 18.00
CA VAL A 243 -7.95 32.31 19.06
C VAL A 243 -6.91 32.31 20.18
N ASN A 244 -5.67 32.73 19.93
CA ASN A 244 -4.55 32.68 20.88
C ASN A 244 -4.47 31.28 21.52
N LEU A 245 -4.21 30.26 20.71
CA LEU A 245 -4.36 28.85 21.11
C LEU A 245 -3.38 28.45 22.23
N ASP A 246 -2.18 29.01 22.25
CA ASP A 246 -1.17 28.73 23.29
C ASP A 246 -1.30 29.65 24.53
N GLY A 247 -2.03 30.77 24.41
CA GLY A 247 -2.19 31.76 25.47
C GLY A 247 -1.10 32.84 25.50
N LEU A 248 -0.09 32.76 24.61
CA LEU A 248 1.05 33.66 24.54
C LEU A 248 0.99 34.61 23.32
N GLY A 249 -0.13 34.61 22.61
CA GLY A 249 -0.38 35.42 21.42
C GLY A 249 -0.29 34.64 20.12
N ASN A 250 0.11 33.36 20.14
CA ASN A 250 0.16 32.53 18.94
C ASN A 250 -1.17 31.80 18.74
N ASN A 251 -1.62 31.70 17.49
CA ASN A 251 -2.81 30.91 17.14
C ASN A 251 -2.50 29.42 16.96
N PHE A 252 -1.36 28.92 17.40
CA PHE A 252 -0.99 27.52 17.23
C PHE A 252 -0.34 26.94 18.48
N VAL A 253 -0.38 25.61 18.58
CA VAL A 253 0.45 24.82 19.48
C VAL A 253 1.21 23.79 18.66
N GLU A 254 2.46 23.54 19.00
CA GLU A 254 3.29 22.55 18.32
C GLU A 254 4.14 21.75 19.30
N THR A 255 4.62 20.60 18.84
CA THR A 255 5.60 19.77 19.53
C THR A 255 6.29 18.86 18.52
N ASP A 256 7.57 18.59 18.73
CA ASP A 256 8.36 17.57 18.03
C ASP A 256 8.59 16.33 18.91
N ILE A 257 7.99 16.28 20.10
CA ILE A 257 8.12 15.17 21.04
C ILE A 257 6.98 14.18 20.85
N PHE A 258 7.35 12.94 20.56
CA PHE A 258 6.45 11.81 20.38
C PHE A 258 6.84 10.65 21.28
N THR A 259 5.86 9.80 21.58
CA THR A 259 6.06 8.40 21.97
C THR A 259 5.68 7.55 20.78
N VAL A 260 6.59 6.68 20.32
CA VAL A 260 6.41 5.82 19.15
C VAL A 260 6.47 4.36 19.57
N SER A 261 5.60 3.53 19.02
CA SER A 261 5.64 2.07 19.08
C SER A 261 5.63 1.53 17.65
N GLY A 262 6.41 0.48 17.41
CA GLY A 262 6.40 -0.26 16.15
C GLY A 262 7.52 -1.28 16.12
N LYS A 263 7.15 -2.57 16.02
CA LYS A 263 8.11 -3.66 15.96
C LYS A 263 8.63 -3.79 14.53
N ILE A 264 9.94 -3.84 14.35
CA ILE A 264 10.57 -4.14 13.06
C ILE A 264 10.65 -5.67 12.94
N PRO A 265 10.17 -6.29 11.86
CA PRO A 265 10.30 -7.73 11.69
C PRO A 265 11.75 -8.18 11.66
N GLY A 266 12.02 -9.35 12.24
CA GLY A 266 13.36 -9.93 12.25
C GLY A 266 13.85 -10.29 10.84
N VAL A 267 13.17 -11.23 10.19
CA VAL A 267 13.43 -11.63 8.80
C VAL A 267 12.10 -11.72 8.08
N ILE A 268 11.87 -10.87 7.08
CA ILE A 268 10.74 -10.99 6.17
C ILE A 268 11.15 -11.73 4.89
N PRO A 269 10.21 -12.34 4.16
CA PRO A 269 10.48 -12.81 2.80
C PRO A 269 10.83 -11.63 1.88
N THR A 270 11.82 -11.84 1.01
CA THR A 270 12.21 -10.92 -0.05
C THR A 270 10.98 -10.61 -0.92
N ALA A 271 10.78 -9.34 -1.31
CA ALA A 271 9.68 -9.01 -2.21
C ALA A 271 9.79 -9.83 -3.51
N LEU A 272 8.70 -10.30 -4.10
CA LEU A 272 8.76 -11.02 -5.38
C LEU A 272 7.41 -10.98 -6.06
N THR A 273 7.41 -10.46 -7.29
CA THR A 273 6.30 -10.46 -8.24
C THR A 273 6.83 -10.90 -9.61
N VAL A 274 6.20 -11.91 -10.22
CA VAL A 274 6.47 -12.27 -11.62
C VAL A 274 5.54 -11.44 -12.48
N ASP A 275 6.09 -10.42 -13.14
CA ASP A 275 5.30 -9.47 -13.94
C ASP A 275 4.82 -10.11 -15.24
N ARG A 276 5.69 -10.93 -15.85
CA ARG A 276 5.40 -11.64 -17.10
C ARG A 276 6.29 -12.87 -17.24
N ALA A 277 5.72 -13.98 -17.68
CA ALA A 277 6.45 -15.14 -18.15
C ALA A 277 5.83 -15.61 -19.45
N THR A 278 6.56 -15.45 -20.56
CA THR A 278 6.07 -15.78 -21.91
C THR A 278 7.03 -16.67 -22.66
N TYR A 279 6.54 -17.62 -23.44
CA TYR A 279 7.38 -18.51 -24.24
C TYR A 279 7.15 -18.37 -25.74
N ASN A 280 8.14 -18.81 -26.52
CA ASN A 280 8.07 -19.00 -27.96
C ASN A 280 8.47 -20.45 -28.26
N ALA A 281 7.50 -21.27 -28.65
CA ALA A 281 7.71 -22.68 -28.92
C ALA A 281 8.55 -22.90 -30.18
N ALA A 282 8.37 -22.06 -31.21
CA ALA A 282 9.14 -22.15 -32.44
C ALA A 282 10.65 -21.89 -32.21
N ALA A 283 10.97 -20.96 -31.31
CA ALA A 283 12.35 -20.61 -30.95
C ALA A 283 12.89 -21.40 -29.75
N SER A 284 12.06 -22.20 -29.08
CA SER A 284 12.40 -22.89 -27.82
C SER A 284 12.97 -21.93 -26.76
N SER A 285 12.34 -20.76 -26.62
CA SER A 285 12.81 -19.69 -25.75
C SER A 285 11.73 -19.16 -24.81
N LEU A 286 12.14 -18.69 -23.64
CA LEU A 286 11.29 -18.16 -22.58
C LEU A 286 11.81 -16.79 -22.15
N ASP A 287 10.91 -15.85 -21.99
CA ASP A 287 11.16 -14.53 -21.44
C ASP A 287 10.47 -14.38 -20.08
N VAL A 288 11.23 -14.02 -19.05
CA VAL A 288 10.71 -13.83 -17.68
C VAL A 288 11.06 -12.43 -17.19
N PHE A 289 10.05 -11.71 -16.70
CA PHE A 289 10.15 -10.37 -16.11
C PHE A 289 9.71 -10.43 -14.66
N VAL A 290 10.53 -9.92 -13.76
CA VAL A 290 10.33 -9.99 -12.32
C VAL A 290 10.56 -8.63 -11.67
N SER A 291 9.75 -8.33 -10.67
CA SER A 291 9.93 -7.19 -9.77
C SER A 291 10.24 -7.67 -8.35
N THR A 292 11.31 -7.15 -7.75
CA THR A 292 11.76 -7.46 -6.37
C THR A 292 12.61 -6.30 -5.81
N ASP A 293 13.25 -6.49 -4.65
CA ASP A 293 14.19 -5.53 -4.07
C ASP A 293 15.35 -5.25 -5.05
N PRO A 294 15.80 -3.99 -5.22
CA PRO A 294 16.88 -3.64 -6.14
C PRO A 294 18.21 -4.39 -5.95
N ASN A 295 18.47 -4.85 -4.72
CA ASN A 295 19.68 -5.57 -4.35
C ASN A 295 19.47 -7.10 -4.30
N ALA A 296 18.34 -7.60 -4.78
CA ALA A 296 18.05 -9.02 -4.80
C ALA A 296 18.85 -9.75 -5.88
N THR A 297 19.15 -11.02 -5.62
CA THR A 297 19.45 -12.01 -6.66
C THR A 297 18.19 -12.77 -6.98
N VAL A 298 17.89 -12.98 -8.26
CA VAL A 298 16.71 -13.74 -8.68
C VAL A 298 17.12 -14.92 -9.53
N ASP A 299 16.67 -16.10 -9.15
CA ASP A 299 16.89 -17.35 -9.86
C ASP A 299 15.57 -17.86 -10.44
N VAL A 300 15.61 -18.30 -11.70
CA VAL A 300 14.51 -19.02 -12.33
C VAL A 300 14.94 -20.47 -12.48
N ILE A 301 14.30 -21.34 -11.71
CA ILE A 301 14.51 -22.78 -11.76
C ILE A 301 13.32 -23.41 -12.46
N ASN A 302 13.62 -24.27 -13.40
CA ASN A 302 12.67 -25.16 -14.03
C ASN A 302 13.19 -26.59 -13.82
N GLY A 303 12.41 -27.42 -13.11
CA GLY A 303 12.83 -28.77 -12.69
C GLY A 303 13.64 -29.51 -13.76
N ASN A 304 14.85 -29.92 -13.42
CA ASN A 304 15.87 -30.69 -14.16
C ASN A 304 16.13 -30.39 -15.67
N THR A 305 15.42 -29.47 -16.32
CA THR A 305 15.42 -29.31 -17.79
C THR A 305 16.00 -27.98 -18.28
N VAL A 306 16.31 -27.05 -17.37
CA VAL A 306 17.04 -25.81 -17.67
C VAL A 306 18.13 -25.61 -16.61
N PRO A 307 19.38 -25.24 -16.99
CA PRO A 307 20.41 -24.87 -16.03
C PRO A 307 19.93 -23.69 -15.16
N PRO A 308 20.20 -23.66 -13.85
CA PRO A 308 19.87 -22.51 -13.00
C PRO A 308 20.36 -21.23 -13.68
N THR A 309 19.42 -20.38 -14.08
CA THR A 309 19.74 -19.12 -14.76
C THR A 309 19.44 -18.01 -13.78
N THR A 310 20.49 -17.38 -13.27
CA THR A 310 20.35 -16.15 -12.50
C THR A 310 19.90 -15.06 -13.47
N LEU A 311 18.77 -14.42 -13.17
CA LEU A 311 18.23 -13.33 -13.95
C LEU A 311 19.23 -12.17 -13.95
N PHE A 312 19.54 -11.66 -15.14
CA PHE A 312 20.32 -10.45 -15.26
C PHE A 312 19.44 -9.24 -14.90
N THR A 313 20.04 -8.22 -14.30
CA THR A 313 19.46 -6.87 -14.31
C THR A 313 19.50 -6.39 -15.76
N GLY A 314 18.41 -6.61 -16.51
CA GLY A 314 18.26 -6.05 -17.83
C GLY A 314 18.31 -4.53 -17.71
N LEU A 315 19.42 -3.93 -18.15
CA LEU A 315 19.72 -2.49 -18.07
C LEU A 315 19.81 -1.93 -16.64
N ALA A 316 20.87 -2.29 -15.90
CA ALA A 316 21.64 -1.49 -14.93
C ALA A 316 20.99 -0.27 -14.22
N ASP A 317 19.70 -0.30 -13.90
CA ASP A 317 19.05 0.66 -13.03
C ASP A 317 18.67 -0.06 -11.72
N ALA A 318 18.95 0.59 -10.60
CA ALA A 318 18.68 0.07 -9.27
C ALA A 318 17.16 0.11 -8.95
N THR A 319 16.31 -0.25 -9.91
CA THR A 319 14.84 -0.10 -9.84
C THR A 319 14.13 -1.36 -9.38
N GLY A 320 14.84 -2.48 -9.21
CA GLY A 320 14.26 -3.75 -8.77
C GLY A 320 13.52 -4.51 -9.87
N LYS A 321 13.85 -4.26 -11.14
CA LYS A 321 13.33 -4.98 -12.31
C LYS A 321 14.38 -5.94 -12.86
N PHE A 322 13.98 -7.18 -13.12
CA PHE A 322 14.87 -8.27 -13.54
C PHE A 322 14.31 -8.94 -14.81
N PHE A 323 15.20 -9.36 -15.70
CA PHE A 323 14.84 -9.98 -16.97
C PHE A 323 15.79 -11.12 -17.34
N ALA A 324 15.25 -12.21 -17.90
CA ALA A 324 16.04 -13.21 -18.60
C ALA A 324 15.32 -13.70 -19.83
N HIS A 325 16.14 -13.93 -20.85
CA HIS A 325 15.83 -14.75 -22.00
C HIS A 325 16.51 -16.11 -21.82
N ILE A 326 15.73 -17.18 -21.83
CA ILE A 326 16.16 -18.53 -21.44
C ILE A 326 15.82 -19.49 -22.57
N ALA A 327 16.82 -20.20 -23.10
CA ALA A 327 16.58 -21.33 -24.00
C ALA A 327 16.15 -22.58 -23.20
N TYR A 328 15.21 -23.36 -23.73
CA TYR A 328 14.74 -24.60 -23.11
C TYR A 328 14.76 -25.78 -24.07
N ALA A 329 14.91 -27.00 -23.53
CA ALA A 329 14.79 -28.23 -24.32
C ALA A 329 13.34 -28.75 -24.42
N ALA A 330 12.53 -28.49 -23.38
CA ALA A 330 11.10 -28.76 -23.32
C ALA A 330 10.41 -27.62 -22.56
N LEU A 331 9.18 -27.26 -22.96
CA LEU A 331 8.46 -26.13 -22.36
C LEU A 331 8.18 -26.41 -20.87
N PRO A 332 8.66 -25.56 -19.96
CA PRO A 332 8.47 -25.81 -18.55
C PRO A 332 7.16 -25.28 -17.99
N LYS A 333 6.47 -26.12 -17.22
CA LYS A 333 5.23 -25.76 -16.55
C LYS A 333 5.08 -26.56 -15.24
N PRO A 334 5.13 -25.94 -14.05
CA PRO A 334 5.34 -24.51 -13.77
C PRO A 334 6.84 -24.11 -13.72
N LEU A 335 7.11 -22.82 -13.92
CA LEU A 335 8.39 -22.18 -13.54
C LEU A 335 8.41 -21.95 -12.03
N THR A 336 9.58 -22.14 -11.41
CA THR A 336 9.83 -21.73 -10.02
C THR A 336 10.75 -20.53 -10.03
N VAL A 337 10.31 -19.41 -9.47
CA VAL A 337 11.07 -18.16 -9.39
C VAL A 337 11.39 -17.89 -7.93
N THR A 338 12.67 -17.68 -7.61
CA THR A 338 13.15 -17.39 -6.26
C THR A 338 13.90 -16.07 -6.25
N ALA A 339 13.51 -15.14 -5.37
CA ALA A 339 14.27 -13.92 -5.10
C ALA A 339 14.89 -13.98 -3.70
N SER A 340 16.14 -13.54 -3.58
CA SER A 340 16.90 -13.50 -2.32
C SER A 340 17.56 -12.14 -2.15
N ALA A 341 17.28 -11.44 -1.05
CA ALA A 341 17.92 -10.17 -0.71
C ALA A 341 18.23 -10.11 0.78
N PRO A 342 19.41 -10.56 1.25
CA PRO A 342 19.79 -10.46 2.66
C PRO A 342 19.62 -9.03 3.20
N PRO A 343 19.11 -8.85 4.43
CA PRO A 343 18.85 -9.88 5.46
C PRO A 343 17.49 -10.60 5.32
N HIS A 344 16.69 -10.31 4.28
CA HIS A 344 15.40 -10.97 4.06
C HIS A 344 15.60 -12.45 3.68
N SER A 345 14.64 -13.28 4.06
CA SER A 345 14.62 -14.68 3.64
C SER A 345 14.27 -14.77 2.15
N PRO A 346 14.75 -15.78 1.42
CA PRO A 346 14.33 -15.98 0.03
C PRO A 346 12.82 -16.18 -0.08
N LYS A 347 12.21 -15.59 -1.11
CA LYS A 347 10.80 -15.84 -1.47
C LYS A 347 10.76 -16.62 -2.77
N THR A 348 9.94 -17.67 -2.80
CA THR A 348 9.73 -18.51 -3.99
C THR A 348 8.27 -18.44 -4.43
N THR A 349 8.03 -18.36 -5.73
CA THR A 349 6.71 -18.41 -6.35
C THR A 349 6.73 -19.30 -7.59
N THR A 350 5.56 -19.80 -7.99
CA THR A 350 5.42 -20.59 -9.22
C THR A 350 4.59 -19.84 -10.25
N GLN A 351 5.01 -19.88 -11.52
CA GLN A 351 4.32 -19.23 -12.63
C GLN A 351 4.26 -20.16 -13.83
N ASN A 352 3.07 -20.32 -14.41
CA ASN A 352 2.94 -20.99 -15.70
C ASN A 352 3.25 -19.98 -16.82
N PRO A 353 4.24 -20.23 -17.68
CA PRO A 353 4.47 -19.37 -18.83
C PRO A 353 3.36 -19.56 -19.86
N VAL A 354 3.04 -18.48 -20.57
CA VAL A 354 2.02 -18.44 -21.63
C VAL A 354 2.65 -18.07 -22.97
N ASP A 355 2.04 -18.45 -24.08
CA ASP A 355 2.45 -17.98 -25.40
C ASP A 355 2.06 -16.51 -25.60
N VAL A 356 2.67 -15.88 -26.60
CA VAL A 356 2.34 -14.52 -27.03
C VAL A 356 1.36 -14.62 -28.19
N VAL A 357 0.18 -14.03 -28.01
CA VAL A 357 -0.81 -13.87 -29.09
C VAL A 357 -0.69 -12.45 -29.64
N VAL A 358 -0.79 -12.30 -30.95
CA VAL A 358 -0.84 -11.00 -31.62
C VAL A 358 -1.96 -11.02 -32.65
N ILE A 359 -2.95 -10.14 -32.50
CA ILE A 359 -3.99 -9.91 -33.48
C ILE A 359 -3.43 -8.98 -34.56
N THR A 360 -3.39 -9.46 -35.80
CA THR A 360 -2.93 -8.69 -36.95
C THR A 360 -4.08 -8.08 -37.75
N GLN A 361 -5.31 -8.56 -37.54
CA GLN A 361 -6.50 -8.04 -38.20
C GLN A 361 -7.74 -8.23 -37.34
N ALA A 362 -8.58 -7.20 -37.26
CA ALA A 362 -9.90 -7.22 -36.64
C ALA A 362 -10.82 -6.25 -37.38
N ASP A 363 -11.39 -6.70 -38.50
CA ASP A 363 -12.16 -5.84 -39.39
C ASP A 363 -13.60 -6.33 -39.52
N TYR A 364 -14.56 -5.45 -39.25
CA TYR A 364 -15.97 -5.69 -39.50
C TYR A 364 -16.39 -5.08 -40.82
N ASN A 365 -16.79 -5.94 -41.76
CA ASN A 365 -17.35 -5.52 -43.03
C ASN A 365 -18.83 -5.16 -42.86
N VAL A 366 -19.17 -3.89 -43.08
CA VAL A 366 -20.52 -3.37 -42.87
C VAL A 366 -21.51 -3.91 -43.91
N GLY A 367 -21.08 -4.04 -45.17
CA GLY A 367 -21.93 -4.57 -46.25
C GLY A 367 -22.28 -6.04 -46.10
N LEU A 368 -21.37 -6.84 -45.56
CA LEU A 368 -21.53 -8.30 -45.40
C LEU A 368 -21.99 -8.72 -44.00
N GLY A 369 -21.91 -7.84 -43.00
CA GLY A 369 -22.23 -8.17 -41.61
C GLY A 369 -21.30 -9.23 -41.03
N THR A 370 -20.02 -9.18 -41.40
CA THR A 370 -19.02 -10.19 -40.98
C THR A 370 -17.81 -9.57 -40.32
N LEU A 371 -17.29 -10.23 -39.28
CA LEU A 371 -16.07 -9.87 -38.57
C LEU A 371 -14.94 -10.83 -38.97
N THR A 372 -13.88 -10.30 -39.57
CA THR A 372 -12.66 -11.04 -39.88
C THR A 372 -11.63 -10.78 -38.80
N VAL A 373 -11.17 -11.86 -38.16
CA VAL A 373 -10.14 -11.82 -37.12
C VAL A 373 -8.99 -12.72 -37.51
N THR A 374 -7.80 -12.15 -37.62
CA THR A 374 -6.56 -12.89 -37.87
C THR A 374 -5.61 -12.62 -36.71
N ALA A 375 -5.05 -13.67 -36.15
CA ALA A 375 -4.06 -13.59 -35.09
C ALA A 375 -3.02 -14.70 -35.24
N GLN A 376 -1.88 -14.52 -34.58
CA GLN A 376 -0.78 -15.48 -34.53
C GLN A 376 -0.41 -15.75 -33.07
N SER A 377 0.09 -16.96 -32.81
CA SER A 377 0.69 -17.33 -31.53
C SER A 377 2.18 -17.64 -31.71
N SER A 378 2.98 -17.35 -30.68
CA SER A 378 4.36 -17.82 -30.57
C SER A 378 4.47 -19.34 -30.33
N ASP A 379 3.35 -20.02 -30.07
CA ASP A 379 3.19 -21.47 -30.13
C ASP A 379 2.44 -21.87 -31.41
N PRO A 380 3.14 -22.40 -32.43
CA PRO A 380 2.50 -22.83 -33.68
C PRO A 380 1.47 -23.96 -33.50
N GLY A 381 1.52 -24.71 -32.38
CA GLY A 381 0.56 -25.76 -32.05
C GLY A 381 -0.67 -25.26 -31.30
N ALA A 382 -0.72 -23.99 -30.90
CA ALA A 382 -1.82 -23.46 -30.12
C ALA A 382 -3.07 -23.19 -30.98
N VAL A 383 -4.24 -23.54 -30.44
CA VAL A 383 -5.52 -23.20 -31.05
C VAL A 383 -5.93 -21.80 -30.60
N LEU A 384 -6.16 -20.90 -31.56
CA LEU A 384 -6.61 -19.54 -31.31
C LEU A 384 -8.13 -19.45 -31.36
N THR A 385 -8.73 -18.74 -30.40
CA THR A 385 -10.17 -18.58 -30.24
C THR A 385 -10.51 -17.10 -30.04
N ALA A 386 -11.39 -16.56 -30.87
CA ALA A 386 -12.02 -15.27 -30.61
C ALA A 386 -13.12 -15.44 -29.54
N THR A 387 -12.99 -14.73 -28.43
CA THR A 387 -13.89 -14.85 -27.28
C THR A 387 -15.31 -14.48 -27.69
N GLY A 388 -16.27 -15.38 -27.48
CA GLY A 388 -17.67 -15.20 -27.87
C GLY A 388 -17.99 -15.56 -29.34
N PHE A 389 -16.98 -15.86 -30.16
CA PHE A 389 -17.16 -16.20 -31.58
C PHE A 389 -16.67 -17.60 -31.95
N GLY A 390 -15.68 -18.13 -31.22
CA GLY A 390 -15.14 -19.47 -31.42
C GLY A 390 -13.75 -19.49 -32.07
N PRO A 391 -13.27 -20.66 -32.50
CA PRO A 391 -11.95 -20.82 -33.11
C PRO A 391 -11.75 -19.91 -34.32
N LEU A 392 -10.53 -19.38 -34.49
CA LEU A 392 -10.18 -18.60 -35.68
C LEU A 392 -10.11 -19.47 -36.93
N GLY A 393 -10.43 -18.88 -38.09
CA GLY A 393 -10.25 -19.51 -39.40
C GLY A 393 -11.13 -18.91 -40.49
N ALA A 394 -12.43 -18.78 -40.22
CA ALA A 394 -13.40 -18.15 -41.12
C ALA A 394 -13.95 -16.85 -40.52
N PRO A 395 -14.41 -15.88 -41.35
CA PRO A 395 -15.13 -14.71 -40.85
C PRO A 395 -16.36 -15.10 -40.04
N PHE A 396 -16.63 -14.37 -38.96
CA PHE A 396 -17.79 -14.57 -38.11
C PHE A 396 -18.97 -13.74 -38.59
N ALA A 397 -20.16 -14.32 -38.67
CA ALA A 397 -21.38 -13.54 -38.90
C ALA A 397 -21.71 -12.74 -37.62
N VAL A 398 -21.78 -11.41 -37.72
CA VAL A 398 -21.99 -10.52 -36.58
C VAL A 398 -23.05 -9.47 -36.93
N ALA A 399 -24.14 -9.46 -36.16
CA ALA A 399 -25.21 -8.49 -36.33
C ALA A 399 -24.73 -7.06 -36.03
N TRP A 400 -25.32 -6.08 -36.70
CA TRP A 400 -25.05 -4.67 -36.42
C TRP A 400 -25.67 -4.26 -35.07
N PRO A 401 -24.95 -3.51 -34.22
CA PRO A 401 -23.56 -3.05 -34.37
C PRO A 401 -22.53 -4.12 -33.95
N PRO A 402 -21.33 -4.16 -34.57
CA PRO A 402 -20.27 -5.05 -34.13
C PRO A 402 -19.74 -4.66 -32.75
N PRO A 403 -19.03 -5.56 -32.06
CA PRO A 403 -18.31 -5.20 -30.84
C PRO A 403 -17.21 -4.18 -31.16
N ALA A 404 -16.92 -3.28 -30.22
CA ALA A 404 -15.85 -2.30 -30.38
C ALA A 404 -14.43 -2.92 -30.31
N ARG A 405 -14.32 -4.11 -29.71
CA ARG A 405 -13.08 -4.85 -29.51
C ARG A 405 -13.30 -6.34 -29.71
N VAL A 406 -12.24 -7.04 -30.08
CA VAL A 406 -12.19 -8.50 -30.07
C VAL A 406 -11.02 -8.97 -29.23
N ASP A 407 -11.29 -9.98 -28.41
CA ASP A 407 -10.31 -10.67 -27.59
C ASP A 407 -10.00 -12.02 -28.21
N VAL A 408 -8.72 -12.32 -28.46
CA VAL A 408 -8.28 -13.64 -28.91
C VAL A 408 -7.46 -14.29 -27.81
N THR A 409 -7.79 -15.54 -27.47
CA THR A 409 -7.02 -16.38 -26.54
C THR A 409 -6.45 -17.59 -27.25
N SER A 410 -5.39 -18.17 -26.71
CA SER A 410 -4.80 -19.42 -27.19
C SER A 410 -4.92 -20.56 -26.16
N THR A 411 -4.79 -21.80 -26.61
CA THR A 411 -4.67 -22.96 -25.71
C THR A 411 -3.37 -22.97 -24.90
N GLY A 412 -2.36 -22.20 -25.33
CA GLY A 412 -1.12 -21.98 -24.57
C GLY A 412 -1.28 -20.99 -23.40
N GLY A 413 -2.43 -20.29 -23.32
CA GLY A 413 -2.79 -19.35 -22.27
C GLY A 413 -2.56 -17.87 -22.63
N GLY A 414 -1.98 -17.58 -23.79
CA GLY A 414 -1.79 -16.24 -24.32
C GLY A 414 -3.10 -15.54 -24.68
N LYS A 415 -3.08 -14.21 -24.67
CA LYS A 415 -4.22 -13.36 -25.04
C LYS A 415 -3.75 -12.08 -25.72
N ASP A 416 -4.55 -11.59 -26.67
CA ASP A 416 -4.46 -10.23 -27.18
C ASP A 416 -5.86 -9.61 -27.38
N THR A 417 -5.92 -8.29 -27.44
CA THR A 417 -7.14 -7.50 -27.64
C THR A 417 -6.92 -6.42 -28.69
N ALA A 418 -7.75 -6.41 -29.74
CA ALA A 418 -7.71 -5.40 -30.79
C ALA A 418 -9.01 -4.59 -30.85
N LEU A 419 -8.91 -3.34 -31.31
CA LEU A 419 -10.09 -2.57 -31.74
C LEU A 419 -10.61 -3.16 -33.05
N VAL A 420 -11.93 -3.17 -33.20
CA VAL A 420 -12.56 -3.57 -34.46
C VAL A 420 -12.65 -2.37 -35.38
N ASN A 421 -12.01 -2.46 -36.55
CA ASN A 421 -12.13 -1.45 -37.59
C ASN A 421 -13.40 -1.69 -38.40
N LEU A 422 -14.10 -0.61 -38.75
CA LEU A 422 -15.19 -0.68 -39.71
C LEU A 422 -14.61 -0.56 -41.12
N VAL A 423 -14.86 -1.56 -41.94
CA VAL A 423 -14.47 -1.55 -43.36
C VAL A 423 -15.72 -1.62 -44.24
N PRO A 424 -15.72 -0.95 -45.42
CA PRO A 424 -16.85 -0.93 -46.34
C PRO A 424 -17.32 -2.31 -46.79
#